data_AF-W1NNL2-F1
#
_entry.id   AF-W1NNL2-F1
#
_cell.length_a   1.000
_cell.length_b   1.000
_cell.length_c   1.000
_cell.angle_alpha   90.00
_cell.angle_beta   90.00
_cell.angle_gamma   90.00
#
_symmetry.space_group_name_H-M   'P 1'
#
loop_
_entity.id
_entity.type
_entity.pdbx_description
1 polymer ?
#
loop_
_entity_poly.entity_id
_entity_poly.type
_entity_poly.pdbx_seq_one_letter_code
_entity_poly.pdbx_strand_id
1 'polypeptide(L)'
;MEGKWSEFLFPASLTTSGRPVLQPGEVECSTLDSVDLELVQSPDPNTNFPTLRSGLLILTTFRFLFIDQNSRVSFSIPLSVVSHVSGPKKSIKSMFHSPRIRVRVSVSNDGRVAEKGQRFAEIVCVLRGKSDPDSFVGRLWEVLRSRPWESLVGSEDKRESEVGRVAESSSVWRPAMAGVSGILRKEQEQWESTDKSLQDAFQDLNALMSKAKEMVTLAEKMRLKLLAGPNSQNTGANEEEMGSKQEMQDWLLSVGIVSPVTKETAGAQYHQQLCRQRVCAFRHFLGK
;
A
#
# COMPACT_ATOMS: atom_id res chain seq x y z
N MET A 1 9.22 36.91 11.47
CA MET A 1 8.52 35.82 10.75
C MET A 1 8.28 34.61 11.64
N GLU A 2 9.12 34.37 12.65
CA GLU A 2 9.01 33.26 13.61
C GLU A 2 7.82 33.36 14.58
N GLY A 3 7.37 34.58 14.92
CA GLY A 3 6.33 34.81 15.93
C GLY A 3 5.02 34.03 15.70
N LYS A 4 4.54 33.96 14.44
CA LYS A 4 3.31 33.22 14.12
C LYS A 4 3.47 31.72 14.30
N TRP A 5 4.64 31.17 13.97
CA TRP A 5 4.91 29.75 14.16
C TRP A 5 5.07 29.40 15.63
N SER A 6 5.66 30.28 16.46
CA SER A 6 5.72 30.08 17.92
C SER A 6 4.37 30.23 18.62
N GLU A 7 3.43 30.98 18.03
CA GLU A 7 2.06 31.04 18.53
C GLU A 7 1.26 29.79 18.16
N PHE A 8 1.57 29.17 17.01
CA PHE A 8 0.86 28.01 16.46
C PHE A 8 1.39 26.67 16.99
N LEU A 9 2.70 26.49 17.06
CA LEU A 9 3.40 25.26 17.44
C LEU A 9 4.07 25.40 18.82
N PHE A 10 4.31 24.26 19.46
CA PHE A 10 5.04 24.24 20.71
C PHE A 10 6.53 24.53 20.47
N PRO A 11 7.20 25.36 21.28
CA PRO A 11 8.64 25.54 21.18
C PRO A 11 9.36 24.25 21.59
N ALA A 12 10.47 23.93 20.92
CA ALA A 12 11.38 22.88 21.33
C ALA A 12 12.65 23.46 21.97
N SER A 13 13.23 22.73 22.91
CA SER A 13 14.50 23.13 23.56
C SER A 13 15.67 22.52 22.81
N LEU A 14 16.66 23.35 22.49
CA LEU A 14 17.92 22.92 21.89
C LEU A 14 19.07 23.04 22.89
N THR A 15 20.03 22.13 22.77
CA THR A 15 21.34 22.25 23.42
C THR A 15 22.17 23.36 22.78
N THR A 16 23.27 23.76 23.42
CA THR A 16 24.23 24.73 22.85
C THR A 16 24.79 24.30 21.49
N SER A 17 24.83 22.99 21.23
CA SER A 17 25.24 22.41 19.95
C SER A 17 24.17 22.43 18.85
N GLY A 18 22.95 22.88 19.15
CA GLY A 18 21.81 22.87 18.22
C GLY A 18 21.08 21.53 18.11
N ARG A 19 21.43 20.54 18.94
CA ARG A 19 20.69 19.27 19.02
C ARG A 19 19.45 19.40 19.90
N PRO A 20 18.32 18.76 19.55
CA PRO A 20 17.12 18.79 20.37
C PRO A 20 17.32 18.07 21.70
N VAL A 21 16.71 18.61 22.76
CA VAL A 21 16.66 17.97 24.08
C VAL A 21 15.48 17.00 24.09
N LEU A 22 15.79 15.70 24.13
CA LEU A 22 14.80 14.63 24.16
C LEU A 22 14.29 14.39 25.59
N GLN A 23 13.02 14.01 25.71
CA GLN A 23 12.41 13.60 26.97
C GLN A 23 12.90 12.22 27.42
N PRO A 24 12.82 11.88 28.72
CA PRO A 24 13.17 10.54 29.19
C PRO A 24 12.35 9.45 28.47
N GLY A 25 13.03 8.50 27.82
CA GLY A 25 12.39 7.44 27.02
C GLY A 25 11.99 7.86 25.59
N GLU A 26 12.20 9.11 25.20
CA GLU A 26 12.06 9.57 23.82
C GLU A 26 13.26 9.12 22.97
N VAL A 27 12.99 8.44 21.86
CA VAL A 27 14.01 7.94 20.94
C VAL A 27 13.80 8.54 19.55
N GLU A 28 14.90 8.91 18.90
CA GLU A 28 14.90 9.35 17.50
C GLU A 28 14.68 8.15 16.57
N CYS A 29 13.65 8.23 15.71
CA CYS A 29 13.31 7.16 14.78
C CYS A 29 13.83 7.41 13.37
N SER A 30 13.79 8.68 12.92
CA SER A 30 14.23 9.06 11.57
C SER A 30 14.46 10.55 11.47
N THR A 31 15.38 10.96 10.59
CA THR A 31 15.70 12.37 10.36
C THR A 31 15.73 12.69 8.87
N LEU A 32 15.24 13.87 8.50
CA LEU A 32 15.21 14.42 7.15
C LEU A 32 15.90 15.79 7.14
N ASP A 33 16.78 15.98 6.18
CA ASP A 33 17.51 17.22 5.96
C ASP A 33 16.87 18.05 4.84
N SER A 34 17.18 19.36 4.83
CA SER A 34 16.75 20.28 3.76
C SER A 34 15.23 20.24 3.50
N VAL A 35 14.45 20.28 4.58
CA VAL A 35 12.98 20.25 4.55
C VAL A 35 12.43 21.67 4.68
N ASP A 36 11.54 22.05 3.77
CA ASP A 36 10.75 23.27 3.94
C ASP A 36 9.41 22.93 4.63
N LEU A 37 8.98 23.77 5.56
CA LEU A 37 7.70 23.66 6.25
C LEU A 37 6.74 24.72 5.75
N GLU A 38 5.57 24.28 5.25
CA GLU A 38 4.51 25.15 4.74
C GLU A 38 3.19 24.83 5.45
N LEU A 39 2.41 25.86 5.79
CA LEU A 39 1.04 25.67 6.27
C LEU A 39 0.09 25.90 5.09
N VAL A 40 -0.52 24.82 4.57
CA VAL A 40 -1.37 24.88 3.37
C VAL A 40 -2.84 25.12 3.73
N GLN A 41 -3.28 24.60 4.88
CA GLN A 41 -4.62 24.87 5.41
C GLN A 41 -4.45 25.45 6.81
N SER A 42 -4.59 26.78 6.90
CA SER A 42 -4.60 27.50 8.16
C SER A 42 -5.98 27.41 8.83
N PRO A 43 -6.05 27.51 10.17
CA PRO A 43 -7.33 27.68 10.86
C PRO A 43 -8.03 28.96 10.39
N ASP A 44 -7.32 30.04 10.09
CA ASP A 44 -7.93 31.28 9.58
C ASP A 44 -7.52 31.56 8.12
N PRO A 45 -8.49 31.70 7.19
CA PRO A 45 -8.21 31.80 5.75
C PRO A 45 -7.48 33.09 5.35
N ASN A 46 -7.48 34.12 6.20
CA ASN A 46 -6.81 35.39 5.93
C ASN A 46 -5.38 35.46 6.51
N THR A 47 -4.94 34.45 7.25
CA THR A 47 -3.63 34.47 7.91
C THR A 47 -2.62 33.73 7.05
N ASN A 48 -1.76 34.49 6.38
CA ASN A 48 -0.62 33.92 5.65
C ASN A 48 0.53 33.58 6.63
N PHE A 49 0.98 32.33 6.59
CA PHE A 49 2.10 31.81 7.35
C PHE A 49 3.36 31.81 6.48
N PRO A 50 4.48 32.38 6.96
CA PRO A 50 5.73 32.36 6.20
C PRO A 50 6.22 30.91 6.06
N THR A 51 6.81 30.57 4.91
CA THR A 51 7.42 29.25 4.71
C THR A 51 8.76 29.19 5.45
N LEU A 52 8.94 28.16 6.28
CA LEU A 52 10.24 27.89 6.90
C LEU A 52 11.06 27.08 5.92
N ARG A 53 12.28 27.51 5.62
CA ARG A 53 13.09 26.91 4.55
C ARG A 53 14.30 26.18 5.11
N SER A 54 14.68 25.08 4.48
CA SER A 54 15.94 24.36 4.75
C SER A 54 16.15 23.98 6.23
N GLY A 55 15.10 23.45 6.85
CA GLY A 55 15.17 22.92 8.22
C GLY A 55 15.54 21.45 8.28
N LEU A 56 15.88 21.01 9.49
CA LEU A 56 16.04 19.62 9.88
C LEU A 56 14.73 19.14 10.51
N LEU A 57 14.12 18.10 9.94
CA LEU A 57 12.92 17.47 10.49
C LEU A 57 13.29 16.13 11.12
N ILE A 58 13.05 16.00 12.42
CA ILE A 58 13.36 14.82 13.21
C ILE A 58 12.04 14.20 13.66
N LEU A 59 11.87 12.91 13.40
CA LEU A 59 10.78 12.09 13.92
C LEU A 59 11.27 11.36 15.16
N THR A 60 10.63 11.60 16.29
CA THR A 60 10.83 10.82 17.51
C THR A 60 9.64 9.88 17.77
N THR A 61 9.74 9.08 18.81
CA THR A 61 8.62 8.25 19.28
C THR A 61 7.41 9.07 19.75
N PHE A 62 7.59 10.33 20.17
CA PHE A 62 6.52 11.13 20.78
C PHE A 62 6.08 12.35 19.94
N ARG A 63 6.95 12.89 19.10
CA ARG A 63 6.71 14.16 18.40
C ARG A 63 7.55 14.30 17.12
N PHE A 64 7.12 15.21 16.25
CA PHE A 64 8.01 15.81 15.27
C PHE A 64 8.73 17.00 15.86
N LEU A 65 10.01 17.11 15.52
CA LEU A 65 10.83 18.26 15.85
C LEU A 65 11.31 18.87 14.54
N PHE A 66 10.99 20.15 14.34
CA PHE A 66 11.51 20.91 13.22
C PHE A 66 12.51 21.93 13.76
N ILE A 67 13.72 21.94 13.20
CA ILE A 67 14.79 22.86 13.57
C ILE A 67 15.15 23.66 12.33
N ASP A 68 14.90 24.96 12.34
CA ASP A 68 15.35 25.85 11.30
C ASP A 68 16.85 26.09 11.46
N GLN A 69 17.65 25.71 10.46
CA GLN A 69 19.11 25.83 10.50
C GLN A 69 19.57 27.29 10.42
N ASN A 70 18.77 28.17 9.83
CA ASN A 70 19.16 29.56 9.59
C ASN A 70 18.86 30.45 10.80
N SER A 71 17.69 30.27 11.41
CA SER A 71 17.26 31.04 12.59
C SER A 71 17.55 30.36 13.94
N ARG A 72 17.93 29.07 13.94
CA ARG A 72 18.05 28.20 15.13
C ARG A 72 16.78 28.10 15.96
N VAL A 73 15.63 28.48 15.40
CA VAL A 73 14.34 28.26 16.04
C VAL A 73 13.95 26.80 15.90
N SER A 74 13.31 26.26 16.93
CA SER A 74 12.81 24.89 16.88
C SER A 74 11.39 24.78 17.38
N PHE A 75 10.64 23.93 16.69
CA PHE A 75 9.22 23.68 16.92
C PHE A 75 9.00 22.19 17.15
N SER A 76 8.00 21.90 17.97
CA SER A 76 7.58 20.57 18.38
C SER A 76 6.10 20.37 18.02
N ILE A 77 5.81 19.25 17.38
CA ILE A 77 4.45 18.81 17.05
C ILE A 77 4.24 17.42 17.68
N PRO A 78 3.48 17.31 18.78
CA PRO A 78 3.17 16.00 19.38
C PRO A 78 2.49 15.07 18.38
N LEU A 79 2.85 13.79 18.36
CA LEU A 79 2.22 12.83 17.45
C LEU A 79 0.76 12.52 17.83
N SER A 80 0.37 12.78 19.08
CA SER A 80 -1.01 12.68 19.56
C SER A 80 -1.99 13.62 18.84
N VAL A 81 -1.51 14.77 18.34
CA VAL A 81 -2.34 15.73 17.59
C VAL A 81 -2.45 15.39 16.10
N VAL A 82 -1.67 14.41 15.62
CA VAL A 82 -1.63 14.04 14.21
C VAL A 82 -2.80 13.12 13.91
N SER A 83 -3.70 13.61 13.06
CA SER A 83 -4.93 12.89 12.68
C SER A 83 -4.74 12.06 11.42
N HIS A 84 -4.03 12.59 10.43
CA HIS A 84 -3.84 11.93 9.15
C HIS A 84 -2.50 12.33 8.54
N VAL A 85 -1.81 11.36 7.95
CA VAL A 85 -0.57 11.59 7.20
C VAL A 85 -0.81 11.18 5.75
N SER A 86 -0.31 11.96 4.81
CA SER A 86 -0.28 11.61 3.40
C SER A 86 1.14 11.70 2.88
N GLY A 87 1.62 10.60 2.31
CA GLY A 87 2.90 10.57 1.61
C GLY A 87 2.88 11.38 0.31
N PRO A 88 4.03 11.41 -0.40
CA PRO A 88 4.14 12.04 -1.71
C PRO A 88 3.18 11.40 -2.71
N LYS A 89 2.55 12.22 -3.57
CA LYS A 89 1.61 11.72 -4.59
C LYS A 89 2.40 11.03 -5.71
N LYS A 90 2.10 9.77 -6.00
CA LYS A 90 2.74 8.99 -7.08
C LYS A 90 2.07 9.26 -8.44
N SER A 91 2.13 10.52 -8.89
CA SER A 91 1.59 10.97 -10.18
C SER A 91 2.70 11.50 -11.10
N ILE A 92 2.54 11.35 -12.42
CA ILE A 92 3.47 11.90 -13.43
C ILE A 92 3.78 13.39 -13.19
N LYS A 93 2.79 14.19 -12.78
CA LYS A 93 2.99 15.61 -12.46
C LYS A 93 3.88 15.85 -11.24
N SER A 94 3.92 14.90 -10.31
CA SER A 94 4.71 14.97 -9.09
C SER A 94 6.18 14.58 -9.31
N MET A 95 6.54 13.93 -10.42
CA MET A 95 7.95 13.59 -10.72
C MET A 95 8.81 14.84 -10.99
N PHE A 96 8.19 15.95 -11.37
CA PHE A 96 8.86 17.22 -11.64
C PHE A 96 8.91 18.16 -10.43
N HIS A 97 8.34 17.75 -9.30
CA HIS A 97 8.26 18.56 -8.09
C HIS A 97 8.91 17.83 -6.93
N SER A 98 9.45 18.60 -5.98
CA SER A 98 9.95 18.07 -4.71
C SER A 98 8.87 17.21 -4.02
N PRO A 99 9.21 16.03 -3.46
CA PRO A 99 8.29 15.22 -2.68
C PRO A 99 7.67 16.02 -1.54
N ARG A 100 6.36 15.84 -1.31
CA ARG A 100 5.60 16.58 -0.28
C ARG A 100 4.90 15.60 0.65
N ILE A 101 5.25 15.61 1.93
CA ILE A 101 4.57 14.86 2.98
C ILE A 101 3.58 15.83 3.64
N ARG A 102 2.31 15.45 3.71
CA ARG A 102 1.27 16.26 4.34
C ARG A 102 0.87 15.64 5.68
N VAL A 103 0.83 16.45 6.70
CA VAL A 103 0.47 16.07 8.07
C VAL A 103 -0.70 16.93 8.49
N ARG A 104 -1.83 16.29 8.75
CA ARG A 104 -3.03 16.95 9.28
C ARG A 104 -3.00 16.91 10.79
N VAL A 105 -3.03 18.07 11.41
CA VAL A 105 -2.99 18.25 12.87
C VAL A 105 -4.31 18.81 13.39
N SER A 106 -4.71 18.41 14.58
CA SER A 106 -5.85 18.99 15.28
C SER A 106 -5.49 20.35 15.90
N VAL A 107 -6.42 21.29 15.78
CA VAL A 107 -6.25 22.69 16.20
C VAL A 107 -7.43 23.09 17.08
N SER A 108 -7.13 23.75 18.19
CA SER A 108 -8.11 24.28 19.13
C SER A 108 -8.71 25.60 18.60
N ASN A 109 -9.76 26.11 19.27
CA ASN A 109 -10.48 27.31 18.86
C ASN A 109 -9.63 28.59 18.97
N ASP A 110 -8.58 28.55 19.80
CA ASP A 110 -7.55 29.59 19.94
C ASP A 110 -6.53 29.59 18.78
N GLY A 111 -6.71 28.71 17.79
CA GLY A 111 -5.85 28.62 16.62
C GLY A 111 -4.53 27.90 16.88
N ARG A 112 -4.33 27.27 18.04
CA ARG A 112 -3.12 26.52 18.40
C ARG A 112 -3.27 25.01 18.19
N VAL A 113 -2.16 24.34 17.93
CA VAL A 113 -2.14 22.87 17.85
C VAL A 113 -2.49 22.26 19.21
N ALA A 114 -3.51 21.40 19.25
CA ALA A 114 -4.03 20.80 20.49
C ALA A 114 -4.70 19.44 20.22
N GLU A 115 -4.56 18.49 21.16
CA GLU A 115 -5.04 17.10 21.00
C GLU A 115 -6.57 16.98 20.86
N LYS A 116 -7.33 17.84 21.56
CA LYS A 116 -8.80 17.85 21.52
C LYS A 116 -9.37 18.97 20.65
N GLY A 117 -8.63 19.34 19.60
CA GLY A 117 -9.05 20.36 18.65
C GLY A 117 -10.29 19.94 17.84
N GLN A 118 -11.22 20.88 17.63
CA GLN A 118 -12.39 20.69 16.75
C GLN A 118 -12.10 21.10 15.30
N ARG A 119 -10.98 21.80 15.06
CA ARG A 119 -10.53 22.26 13.75
C ARG A 119 -9.32 21.46 13.32
N PHE A 120 -9.00 21.51 12.03
CA PHE A 120 -7.80 20.86 11.49
C PHE A 120 -6.97 21.85 10.68
N ALA A 121 -5.65 21.67 10.75
CA ALA A 121 -4.70 22.35 9.88
C ALA A 121 -3.85 21.34 9.13
N GLU A 122 -3.40 21.72 7.93
CA GLU A 122 -2.55 20.87 7.10
C GLU A 122 -1.16 21.50 6.99
N ILE A 123 -0.18 20.84 7.61
CA ILE A 123 1.24 21.17 7.53
C ILE A 123 1.85 20.30 6.43
N VAL A 124 2.64 20.92 5.57
CA VAL A 124 3.29 20.23 4.45
C VAL A 124 4.79 20.37 4.58
N CYS A 125 5.46 19.22 4.65
CA CYS A 125 6.90 19.10 4.60
C CYS A 125 7.31 18.88 3.15
N VAL A 126 8.03 19.83 2.56
CA VAL A 126 8.56 19.74 1.19
C VAL A 126 10.02 19.33 1.26
N LEU A 127 10.35 18.16 0.72
CA LEU A 127 11.68 17.58 0.82
C LEU A 127 12.52 18.06 -0.37
N ARG A 128 13.59 18.81 -0.08
CA ARG A 128 14.56 19.26 -1.10
C ARG A 128 15.88 18.49 -1.06
N GLY A 129 16.13 17.76 0.02
CA GLY A 129 17.34 16.96 0.23
C GLY A 129 17.37 15.66 -0.56
N LYS A 130 18.47 14.90 -0.40
CA LYS A 130 18.66 13.55 -0.97
C LYS A 130 18.09 12.45 -0.06
N SER A 131 16.99 12.74 0.62
CA SER A 131 16.36 11.82 1.56
C SER A 131 15.28 10.99 0.88
N ASP A 132 15.17 9.69 1.22
CA ASP A 132 14.08 8.85 0.72
C ASP A 132 12.76 9.14 1.46
N PRO A 133 11.76 9.76 0.80
CA PRO A 133 10.49 10.09 1.44
C PRO A 133 9.67 8.84 1.80
N ASP A 134 9.77 7.75 1.03
CA ASP A 134 8.94 6.57 1.24
C ASP A 134 9.37 5.82 2.52
N SER A 135 10.69 5.67 2.76
CA SER A 135 11.21 5.12 4.02
C SER A 135 10.79 5.94 5.25
N PHE A 136 10.85 7.28 5.16
CA PHE A 136 10.44 8.15 6.27
C PHE A 136 8.94 8.02 6.56
N VAL A 137 8.11 8.04 5.52
CA VAL A 137 6.66 7.86 5.66
C VAL A 137 6.34 6.48 6.24
N GLY A 138 7.05 5.43 5.82
CA GLY A 138 6.91 4.08 6.38
C GLY A 138 7.17 4.05 7.90
N ARG A 139 8.29 4.62 8.35
CA ARG A 139 8.61 4.74 9.79
C ARG A 139 7.58 5.58 10.54
N LEU A 140 7.13 6.67 9.94
CA LEU A 140 6.09 7.51 10.53
C LEU A 140 4.79 6.74 10.75
N TRP A 141 4.33 5.95 9.77
CA TRP A 141 3.16 5.11 9.93
C TRP A 141 3.34 4.00 10.98
N GLU A 142 4.55 3.47 11.13
CA GLU A 142 4.87 2.51 12.19
C GLU A 142 4.75 3.15 13.58
N VAL A 143 5.33 4.33 13.78
CA VAL A 143 5.24 5.09 15.04
C VAL A 143 3.79 5.51 15.33
N LEU A 144 3.06 5.98 14.31
CA LEU A 144 1.65 6.36 14.47
C LEU A 144 0.72 5.19 14.81
N ARG A 145 1.03 3.99 14.31
CA ARG A 145 0.25 2.77 14.63
C ARG A 145 0.61 2.18 15.98
N SER A 146 1.89 2.24 16.36
CA SER A 146 2.35 1.71 17.65
C SER A 146 1.96 2.59 18.84
N ARG A 147 1.63 3.87 18.60
CA ARG A 147 1.19 4.84 19.62
C ARG A 147 1.98 4.73 20.93
N PRO A 148 3.32 4.77 20.88
CA PRO A 148 4.16 4.54 22.07
C PRO A 148 3.90 5.57 23.18
N TRP A 149 3.35 6.74 22.84
CA TRP A 149 2.96 7.76 23.79
C TRP A 149 1.74 7.43 24.65
N GLU A 150 0.90 6.47 24.26
CA GLU A 150 -0.26 6.04 25.07
C GLU A 150 0.13 4.97 26.09
N SER A 151 1.23 4.24 25.87
CA SER A 151 1.68 3.18 26.77
C SER A 151 2.17 3.71 28.13
N LEU A 152 2.69 4.95 28.16
CA LEU A 152 3.22 5.57 29.38
C LEU A 152 2.14 6.02 30.37
N VAL A 153 0.89 6.24 29.91
CA VAL A 153 -0.21 6.71 30.77
C VAL A 153 -1.00 5.57 31.44
N GLY A 154 -0.58 4.31 31.25
CA GLY A 154 -1.26 3.13 31.78
C GLY A 154 -0.51 2.31 32.83
N SER A 155 0.67 2.75 33.29
CA SER A 155 1.57 1.91 34.10
C SER A 155 1.99 2.53 35.44
N GLU A 156 1.08 3.22 36.12
CA GLU A 156 1.27 3.60 37.55
C GLU A 156 0.33 2.87 38.53
N ASP A 157 -0.61 2.04 38.06
CA ASP A 157 -1.48 1.26 38.95
C ASP A 157 -1.71 -0.17 38.42
N LYS A 158 -0.75 -1.07 38.65
CA LYS A 158 -0.96 -2.51 38.90
C LYS A 158 0.35 -3.25 39.20
N ARG A 159 0.61 -3.33 40.50
CA ARG A 159 1.28 -4.34 41.32
C ARG A 159 2.08 -5.48 40.65
N GLU A 160 3.23 -5.71 41.30
CA GLU A 160 3.94 -6.96 41.53
C GLU A 160 3.17 -8.27 41.32
N SER A 161 3.93 -9.27 40.86
CA SER A 161 3.63 -10.70 40.72
C SER A 161 2.74 -11.09 39.52
N GLU A 162 3.34 -11.64 38.47
CA GLU A 162 3.45 -13.10 38.32
C GLU A 162 4.22 -13.50 37.06
N VAL A 163 4.94 -14.60 37.22
CA VAL A 163 5.79 -15.28 36.25
C VAL A 163 4.93 -15.94 35.17
N GLY A 164 5.36 -15.78 33.92
CA GLY A 164 5.16 -16.77 32.86
C GLY A 164 3.80 -16.79 32.17
N ARG A 165 3.77 -16.33 30.91
CA ARG A 165 3.05 -16.99 29.82
C ARG A 165 3.61 -16.52 28.49
N VAL A 166 4.05 -17.49 27.70
CA VAL A 166 4.43 -17.37 26.30
C VAL A 166 3.16 -17.05 25.51
N ALA A 167 3.13 -15.90 24.85
CA ALA A 167 2.18 -15.60 23.79
C ALA A 167 2.87 -14.76 22.72
N GLU A 168 2.84 -15.37 21.55
CA GLU A 168 3.32 -15.02 20.23
C GLU A 168 2.80 -13.66 19.70
N SER A 169 3.61 -13.05 18.83
CA SER A 169 3.24 -11.99 17.87
C SER A 169 2.73 -10.66 18.44
N SER A 170 3.68 -9.80 18.80
CA SER A 170 3.74 -8.43 18.25
C SER A 170 5.10 -7.86 18.61
N SER A 171 5.81 -7.34 17.61
CA SER A 171 7.10 -6.66 17.78
C SER A 171 6.89 -5.33 18.51
N VAL A 172 6.60 -5.40 19.81
CA VAL A 172 6.66 -4.26 20.72
C VAL A 172 8.13 -3.87 20.79
N TRP A 173 8.49 -2.76 20.15
CA TRP A 173 9.79 -2.12 20.31
C TRP A 173 10.03 -1.90 21.80
N ARG A 174 10.86 -2.75 22.41
CA ARG A 174 11.35 -2.56 23.78
C ARG A 174 12.64 -1.75 23.68
N PRO A 175 12.70 -0.51 24.22
CA PRO A 175 13.92 0.30 24.23
C PRO A 175 15.10 -0.38 24.95
N ALA A 176 14.83 -1.40 25.78
CA ALA A 176 15.84 -2.21 26.45
C ALA A 176 16.69 -3.10 25.50
N MET A 177 16.34 -3.22 24.21
CA MET A 177 17.17 -3.92 23.20
C MET A 177 17.89 -2.97 22.24
N ALA A 178 17.92 -1.67 22.52
CA ALA A 178 18.66 -0.68 21.72
C ALA A 178 20.14 -0.63 22.14
N GLY A 179 20.92 -1.59 21.64
CA GLY A 179 22.39 -1.59 21.73
C GLY A 179 23.01 -2.24 20.49
N VAL A 180 24.34 -2.13 20.33
CA VAL A 180 25.07 -2.73 19.18
C VAL A 180 24.76 -4.22 19.01
N SER A 181 24.57 -4.95 20.12
CA SER A 181 24.15 -6.36 20.11
C SER A 181 22.72 -6.58 19.61
N GLY A 182 21.81 -5.63 19.83
CA GLY A 182 20.43 -5.69 19.33
C GLY A 182 20.33 -5.45 17.82
N ILE A 183 21.18 -4.57 17.26
CA ILE A 183 21.28 -4.35 15.81
C ILE A 183 21.82 -5.61 15.13
N LEU A 184 22.90 -6.20 15.64
CA LEU A 184 23.49 -7.42 15.08
C LEU A 184 22.51 -8.60 15.10
N ARG A 185 21.73 -8.75 16.17
CA ARG A 185 20.70 -9.79 16.26
C ARG A 185 19.56 -9.54 15.26
N LYS A 186 19.11 -8.29 15.12
CA LYS A 186 18.08 -7.93 14.14
C LYS A 186 18.56 -8.14 12.71
N GLU A 187 19.84 -7.89 12.43
CA GLU A 187 20.44 -8.13 11.13
C GLU A 187 20.48 -9.64 10.85
N GLN A 188 20.97 -10.45 11.79
CA GLN A 188 21.00 -11.91 11.67
C GLN A 188 19.60 -12.51 11.46
N GLU A 189 18.60 -12.06 12.22
CA GLU A 189 17.21 -12.50 12.07
C GLU A 189 16.64 -12.11 10.68
N GLN A 190 17.04 -10.95 10.13
CA GLN A 190 16.68 -10.58 8.75
C GLN A 190 17.31 -11.52 7.74
N TRP A 191 18.61 -11.82 7.86
CA TRP A 191 19.31 -12.77 6.98
C TRP A 191 18.63 -14.14 6.99
N GLU A 192 18.31 -14.68 8.17
CA GLU A 192 17.63 -15.97 8.33
C GLU A 192 16.21 -15.96 7.73
N SER A 193 15.45 -14.87 7.91
CA SER A 193 14.11 -14.75 7.32
C SER A 193 14.16 -14.63 5.79
N THR A 194 15.16 -13.92 5.26
CA THR A 194 15.35 -13.79 3.80
C THR A 194 15.82 -15.09 3.18
N ASP A 195 16.69 -15.83 3.85
CA ASP A 195 17.18 -17.14 3.38
C ASP A 195 16.06 -18.17 3.32
N LYS A 196 15.22 -18.24 4.36
CA LYS A 196 14.03 -19.10 4.36
C LYS A 196 13.05 -18.73 3.25
N SER A 197 12.79 -17.44 3.05
CA SER A 197 11.92 -16.95 1.97
C SER A 197 12.47 -17.31 0.58
N LEU A 198 13.80 -17.24 0.41
CA LEU A 198 14.50 -17.60 -0.81
C LEU A 198 14.40 -19.12 -1.07
N GLN A 199 14.55 -19.94 -0.03
CA GLN A 199 14.39 -21.38 -0.13
C GLN A 199 12.95 -21.79 -0.48
N ASP A 200 11.96 -21.16 0.13
CA ASP A 200 10.54 -21.37 -0.18
C ASP A 200 10.23 -20.97 -1.64
N ALA A 201 10.81 -19.87 -2.13
CA ALA A 201 10.67 -19.45 -3.53
C ALA A 201 11.28 -20.46 -4.52
N PHE A 202 12.44 -21.07 -4.19
CA PHE A 202 13.01 -22.13 -5.01
C PHE A 202 12.17 -23.41 -5.01
N GLN A 203 11.56 -23.74 -3.86
CA GLN A 203 10.68 -24.89 -3.77
C GLN A 203 9.42 -24.70 -4.63
N ASP A 204 8.83 -23.51 -4.63
CA ASP A 204 7.68 -23.19 -5.47
C ASP A 204 8.04 -23.17 -6.96
N LEU A 205 9.22 -22.63 -7.30
CA LEU A 205 9.74 -22.69 -8.67
C LEU A 205 9.90 -24.16 -9.13
N ASN A 206 10.45 -25.02 -8.28
CA ASN A 206 10.63 -26.43 -8.62
C ASN A 206 9.29 -27.16 -8.80
N ALA A 207 8.29 -26.83 -7.98
CA ALA A 207 6.92 -27.32 -8.15
C ALA A 207 6.28 -26.84 -9.46
N LEU A 208 6.49 -25.58 -9.83
CA LEU A 208 6.06 -25.00 -11.10
C LEU A 208 6.76 -25.68 -12.30
N MET A 209 8.08 -25.89 -12.22
CA MET A 209 8.85 -26.60 -13.25
C MET A 209 8.37 -28.05 -13.43
N SER A 210 8.02 -28.74 -12.34
CA SER A 210 7.45 -30.09 -12.42
C SER A 210 6.11 -30.09 -13.17
N LYS A 211 5.21 -29.16 -12.85
CA LYS A 211 3.92 -29.02 -13.55
C LYS A 211 4.09 -28.65 -15.02
N ALA A 212 5.02 -27.75 -15.32
CA ALA A 212 5.33 -27.37 -16.69
C ALA A 212 5.88 -28.56 -17.48
N LYS A 213 6.75 -29.40 -16.88
CA LYS A 213 7.27 -30.62 -17.50
C LYS A 213 6.16 -31.61 -17.86
N GLU A 214 5.22 -31.85 -16.96
CA GLU A 214 4.08 -32.74 -17.23
C GLU A 214 3.23 -32.22 -18.40
N MET A 215 2.94 -30.91 -18.41
CA MET A 215 2.19 -30.26 -19.49
C MET A 215 2.91 -30.32 -20.84
N VAL A 216 4.23 -30.13 -20.86
CA VAL A 216 5.06 -30.25 -22.07
C VAL A 216 5.08 -31.68 -22.58
N THR A 217 5.26 -32.68 -21.70
CA THR A 217 5.21 -34.09 -22.12
C THR A 217 3.84 -34.50 -22.67
N LEU A 218 2.76 -33.90 -22.17
CA LEU A 218 1.41 -34.11 -22.70
C LEU A 218 1.28 -33.49 -24.10
N ALA A 219 1.78 -32.27 -24.29
CA ALA A 219 1.78 -31.61 -25.59
C ALA A 219 2.64 -32.38 -26.62
N GLU A 220 3.79 -32.93 -26.22
CA GLU A 220 4.61 -33.79 -27.07
C GLU A 220 3.88 -35.09 -27.45
N LYS A 221 3.18 -35.73 -26.51
CA LYS A 221 2.33 -36.90 -26.78
C LYS A 221 1.19 -36.57 -27.74
N MET A 222 0.55 -35.40 -27.60
CA MET A 222 -0.48 -34.93 -28.53
C MET A 222 0.11 -34.68 -29.92
N ARG A 223 1.28 -34.03 -30.00
CA ARG A 223 2.00 -33.83 -31.26
C ARG A 223 2.31 -35.16 -31.95
N LEU A 224 2.77 -36.16 -31.19
CA LEU A 224 3.04 -37.49 -31.71
C LEU A 224 1.77 -38.21 -32.17
N LYS A 225 0.64 -38.08 -31.46
CA LYS A 225 -0.66 -38.65 -31.88
C LYS A 225 -1.20 -37.98 -33.15
N LEU A 226 -1.05 -36.66 -33.28
CA LEU A 226 -1.43 -35.93 -34.49
C LEU A 226 -0.51 -36.27 -35.68
N LEU A 227 0.77 -36.53 -35.44
CA LEU A 227 1.68 -37.04 -36.46
C LEU A 227 1.45 -38.54 -36.76
N ALA A 228 0.79 -39.27 -35.86
CA ALA A 228 0.50 -40.70 -35.98
C ALA A 228 -0.91 -41.04 -36.53
N GLY A 229 -1.71 -40.07 -37.00
CA GLY A 229 -2.89 -40.40 -37.83
C GLY A 229 -3.61 -39.17 -38.41
N PRO A 230 -4.10 -39.21 -39.68
CA PRO A 230 -4.48 -40.39 -40.45
C PRO A 230 -3.68 -40.55 -41.76
N ASN A 231 -2.93 -41.65 -41.88
CA ASN A 231 -2.37 -42.07 -43.17
C ASN A 231 -2.38 -43.59 -43.29
N SER A 232 -3.58 -44.17 -43.32
CA SER A 232 -3.88 -45.43 -44.02
C SER A 232 -5.38 -45.73 -43.91
N GLN A 233 -6.03 -45.71 -45.08
CA GLN A 233 -7.04 -46.68 -45.56
C GLN A 233 -8.23 -47.01 -44.62
N ASN A 234 -9.49 -47.06 -45.02
CA ASN A 234 -10.22 -46.98 -46.29
C ASN A 234 -11.70 -47.14 -45.89
N THR A 235 -12.64 -46.67 -46.72
CA THR A 235 -14.03 -47.18 -46.86
C THR A 235 -14.96 -47.20 -45.65
N GLY A 236 -16.04 -46.41 -45.73
CA GLY A 236 -17.38 -46.90 -45.34
C GLY A 236 -18.13 -46.08 -44.30
N ALA A 237 -19.21 -45.44 -44.78
CA ALA A 237 -20.44 -45.10 -44.06
C ALA A 237 -20.40 -44.10 -42.89
N ASN A 238 -21.04 -42.94 -43.17
CA ASN A 238 -21.84 -42.14 -42.24
C ASN A 238 -22.25 -42.88 -40.96
N GLU A 239 -21.65 -42.58 -39.81
CA GLU A 239 -22.29 -42.74 -38.48
C GLU A 239 -21.45 -42.18 -37.32
N GLU A 240 -20.14 -41.94 -37.48
CA GLU A 240 -19.28 -41.47 -36.38
C GLU A 240 -19.23 -39.93 -36.21
N GLU A 241 -19.80 -39.16 -37.14
CA GLU A 241 -19.80 -37.68 -37.08
C GLU A 241 -20.68 -37.13 -35.93
N MET A 242 -21.65 -37.92 -35.45
CA MET A 242 -22.59 -37.52 -34.39
C MET A 242 -21.93 -37.54 -32.99
N GLY A 243 -21.03 -38.50 -32.73
CA GLY A 243 -20.38 -38.67 -31.42
C GLY A 243 -19.38 -37.55 -31.10
N SER A 244 -18.56 -37.18 -32.09
CA SER A 244 -17.55 -36.12 -31.94
C SER A 244 -18.16 -34.74 -31.65
N LYS A 245 -19.32 -34.43 -32.24
CA LYS A 245 -20.05 -33.17 -32.00
C LYS A 245 -20.61 -33.09 -30.57
N GLN A 246 -21.02 -34.22 -30.01
CA GLN A 246 -21.62 -34.30 -28.69
C GLN A 246 -20.55 -34.28 -27.58
N GLU A 247 -19.44 -34.99 -27.78
CA GLU A 247 -18.26 -34.91 -26.91
C GLU A 247 -17.65 -33.51 -26.91
N MET A 248 -17.54 -32.86 -28.07
CA MET A 248 -17.08 -31.47 -28.18
C MET A 248 -18.01 -30.50 -27.44
N GLN A 249 -19.32 -30.75 -27.46
CA GLN A 249 -20.31 -29.93 -26.77
C GLN A 249 -20.23 -30.11 -25.24
N ASP A 250 -19.97 -31.33 -24.77
CA ASP A 250 -19.79 -31.63 -23.35
C ASP A 250 -18.50 -31.00 -22.79
N TRP A 251 -17.40 -31.02 -23.56
CA TRP A 251 -16.17 -30.29 -23.21
C TRP A 251 -16.39 -28.76 -23.12
N LEU A 252 -17.18 -28.15 -24.02
CA LEU A 252 -17.44 -26.70 -24.02
C LEU A 252 -18.36 -26.26 -22.86
N LEU A 253 -19.30 -27.13 -22.46
CA LEU A 253 -20.14 -26.92 -21.28
C LEU A 253 -19.32 -27.02 -19.99
N SER A 254 -18.35 -27.95 -19.93
CA SER A 254 -17.41 -28.09 -18.81
C SER A 254 -16.49 -26.87 -18.65
N VAL A 255 -16.16 -26.18 -19.75
CA VAL A 255 -15.38 -24.92 -19.77
C VAL A 255 -16.24 -23.68 -19.45
N GLY A 256 -17.56 -23.83 -19.31
CA GLY A 256 -18.47 -22.74 -18.89
C GLY A 256 -19.05 -21.90 -20.03
N ILE A 257 -19.00 -22.38 -21.28
CA ILE A 257 -19.62 -21.71 -22.42
C ILE A 257 -21.08 -22.16 -22.51
N VAL A 258 -21.97 -21.38 -21.90
CA VAL A 258 -23.41 -21.69 -21.72
C VAL A 258 -24.19 -21.80 -23.05
N SER A 259 -23.64 -21.37 -24.18
CA SER A 259 -24.22 -21.60 -25.50
C SER A 259 -23.17 -21.43 -26.61
N PRO A 260 -22.64 -22.52 -27.19
CA PRO A 260 -21.68 -22.42 -28.29
C PRO A 260 -22.38 -21.93 -29.56
N VAL A 261 -22.03 -20.74 -30.01
CA VAL A 261 -22.47 -20.19 -31.30
C VAL A 261 -21.69 -20.89 -32.41
N THR A 262 -22.28 -21.91 -33.03
CA THR A 262 -21.72 -22.53 -34.24
C THR A 262 -22.26 -21.84 -35.50
N LYS A 263 -21.58 -21.99 -36.63
CA LYS A 263 -21.97 -21.41 -37.93
C LYS A 263 -23.40 -21.83 -38.31
N GLU A 264 -23.80 -23.04 -37.93
CA GLU A 264 -25.13 -23.61 -38.18
C GLU A 264 -26.19 -22.95 -37.29
N THR A 265 -25.89 -22.73 -36.00
CA THR A 265 -26.83 -22.13 -35.04
C THR A 265 -27.06 -20.63 -35.31
N ALA A 266 -26.00 -19.89 -35.69
CA ALA A 266 -26.11 -18.49 -36.09
C ALA A 266 -26.94 -18.31 -37.38
N GLY A 267 -26.80 -19.24 -38.35
CA GLY A 267 -27.59 -19.25 -39.58
C GLY A 267 -29.09 -19.50 -39.33
N ALA A 268 -29.42 -20.43 -38.42
CA ALA A 268 -30.81 -20.77 -38.11
C ALA A 268 -31.59 -19.59 -37.51
N GLN A 269 -30.97 -18.79 -36.62
CA GLN A 269 -31.62 -17.62 -36.03
C GLN A 269 -31.85 -16.48 -37.04
N TYR A 270 -30.96 -16.32 -38.03
CA TYR A 270 -31.13 -15.34 -39.11
C TYR A 270 -32.35 -15.68 -39.98
N HIS A 271 -32.51 -16.95 -40.38
CA HIS A 271 -33.69 -17.40 -41.13
C HIS A 271 -34.98 -17.31 -40.29
N GLN A 272 -34.89 -17.58 -38.98
CA GLN A 272 -36.03 -17.43 -38.07
C GLN A 272 -36.51 -15.96 -37.99
N GLN A 273 -35.59 -15.00 -37.93
CA GLN A 273 -35.91 -13.57 -37.91
C GLN A 273 -36.46 -13.06 -39.25
N LEU A 274 -35.90 -13.53 -40.38
CA LEU A 274 -36.44 -13.23 -41.72
C LEU A 274 -37.87 -13.75 -41.91
N CYS A 275 -38.15 -14.98 -41.48
CA CYS A 275 -39.49 -15.54 -41.53
C CYS A 275 -40.47 -14.70 -40.70
N ARG A 276 -40.06 -14.27 -39.49
CA ARG A 276 -40.89 -13.43 -38.62
C ARG A 276 -41.18 -12.05 -39.23
N GLN A 277 -40.19 -11.41 -39.86
CA GLN A 277 -40.42 -10.13 -40.56
C GLN A 277 -41.40 -10.28 -41.72
N ARG A 278 -41.26 -11.33 -42.55
CA ARG A 278 -42.16 -11.57 -43.68
C ARG A 278 -43.60 -11.87 -43.23
N VAL A 279 -43.77 -12.64 -42.15
CA VAL A 279 -45.09 -12.91 -41.57
C VAL A 279 -45.70 -11.63 -40.95
N CYS A 280 -44.91 -10.82 -40.25
CA CYS A 280 -45.38 -9.53 -39.71
C CYS A 280 -45.78 -8.56 -40.83
N ALA A 281 -45.03 -8.47 -41.92
CA ALA A 281 -45.36 -7.61 -43.06
C ALA A 281 -46.62 -8.09 -43.79
N PHE A 282 -46.76 -9.40 -44.00
CA PHE A 282 -47.94 -9.98 -44.63
C PHE A 282 -49.22 -9.77 -43.80
N ARG A 283 -49.12 -9.90 -42.47
CA ARG A 283 -50.23 -9.63 -41.54
C ARG A 283 -50.60 -8.14 -41.49
N HIS A 284 -49.68 -7.22 -41.77
CA HIS A 284 -49.97 -5.80 -41.89
C HIS A 284 -50.70 -5.45 -43.20
N PHE A 285 -50.45 -6.21 -44.28
CA PHE A 285 -51.06 -5.99 -45.59
C PHE A 285 -52.49 -6.54 -45.70
N LEU A 286 -52.85 -7.58 -44.93
CA LEU A 286 -54.19 -8.17 -44.92
C LEU A 286 -55.16 -7.55 -43.89
N GLY A 287 -54.70 -6.57 -43.12
CA GLY A 287 -55.46 -5.93 -42.02
C GLY A 287 -56.06 -4.56 -42.33
N LYS A 288 -56.05 -4.12 -43.59
CA LYS A 288 -56.74 -2.91 -44.09
C LYS A 288 -57.30 -3.15 -45.49
#